data_AF-A0A2T4WUZ1-F1
#
_entry.id   AF-A0A2T4WUZ1-F1
#
_cell.length_a   1.000
_cell.length_b   1.000
_cell.length_c   1.000
_cell.angle_alpha   90.00
_cell.angle_beta   90.00
_cell.angle_gamma   90.00
#
_symmetry.space_group_name_H-M   'P 1'
#
loop_
_entity.id
_entity.type
_entity.pdbx_description
1 polymer ?
#
loop_
_entity_poly.entity_id
_entity_poly.type
_entity_poly.pdbx_seq_one_letter_code
_entity_poly.pdbx_strand_id
1 'polypeptide(L)'
;SGRWLRNLLNQVVQERGGEGAPTAADSLVLRENLQARIDEMMGGRIDPDAERPGPNQCHDITLYPEVGLAGGACEGYGILLDITNPAAPTRLDAVADSNFAYWHSATFNNEGTSVVFTDEWGGGMQPKCRDTDPYEWGANAIFSIRDGQMEFESYFKMPATQTTTENCVAHNGSLIPVPGRDIMVQGWYQGGINLFDFTDPANPVEIAFHDRGPLSETDLTLAGSWSVYWYNGYIVNSEIARGLDIFEIVPSEYITQNEIDAANTVVMAYKNAQGQPKYQWPASFAKARAYLDQLERSRELDMRSVSMLRGALDEAEQLSGKKRASILRNIRGDVDAMMDKTSNQAKLAMLSSAVEELEG
;
A
#
# COMPACT_ATOMS: atom_id res chain seq x y z
N SER A 1 -26.44 -10.99 2.07
CA SER A 1 -25.27 -11.86 1.86
C SER A 1 -25.50 -13.32 2.31
N GLY A 2 -25.94 -13.61 3.54
CA GLY A 2 -25.92 -15.00 4.09
C GLY A 2 -26.81 -16.08 3.46
N ARG A 3 -27.80 -15.74 2.61
CA ARG A 3 -28.67 -16.72 1.94
C ARG A 3 -27.99 -17.42 0.76
N TRP A 4 -27.12 -16.70 0.05
CA TRP A 4 -26.38 -17.22 -1.10
C TRP A 4 -25.32 -18.23 -0.65
N LEU A 5 -24.51 -17.88 0.35
CA LEU A 5 -23.50 -18.78 0.90
C LEU A 5 -24.11 -20.06 1.49
N ARG A 6 -25.29 -19.98 2.12
CA ARG A 6 -26.02 -21.17 2.59
C ARG A 6 -26.45 -22.09 1.44
N ASN A 7 -26.83 -21.54 0.29
CA ASN A 7 -27.20 -22.35 -0.87
C ASN A 7 -25.98 -23.09 -1.44
N LEU A 8 -24.84 -22.41 -1.54
CA LEU A 8 -23.59 -23.04 -1.97
C LEU A 8 -23.10 -24.12 -0.98
N LEU A 9 -23.20 -23.86 0.32
CA LEU A 9 -22.89 -24.86 1.36
C LEU A 9 -23.81 -26.08 1.25
N ASN A 10 -25.10 -25.88 1.01
CA ASN A 10 -26.04 -26.98 0.80
C ASN A 10 -25.74 -27.77 -0.48
N GLN A 11 -25.24 -27.13 -1.53
CA GLN A 11 -24.77 -27.82 -2.74
C GLN A 11 -23.55 -28.70 -2.43
N VAL A 12 -22.57 -28.19 -1.68
CA VAL A 12 -21.41 -28.99 -1.25
C VAL A 12 -21.84 -30.20 -0.42
N VAL A 13 -22.81 -30.04 0.49
CA VAL A 13 -23.40 -31.15 1.26
C VAL A 13 -24.03 -32.21 0.33
N GLN A 14 -24.76 -31.77 -0.70
CA GLN A 14 -25.39 -32.67 -1.68
C GLN A 14 -24.37 -33.39 -2.57
N GLU A 15 -23.34 -32.69 -3.03
CA GLU A 15 -22.30 -33.24 -3.91
C GLU A 15 -21.50 -34.36 -3.24
N ARG A 16 -21.28 -34.26 -1.92
CA ARG A 16 -20.68 -35.36 -1.15
C ARG A 16 -21.69 -36.44 -0.70
N GLY A 17 -22.95 -36.35 -1.13
CA GLY A 17 -24.02 -37.29 -0.77
C GLY A 17 -24.48 -37.24 0.69
N GLY A 18 -24.31 -36.11 1.38
CA GLY A 18 -24.72 -35.92 2.76
C GLY A 18 -26.16 -35.44 2.91
N GLU A 19 -26.77 -35.73 4.07
CA GLU A 19 -28.06 -35.16 4.49
C GLU A 19 -27.87 -34.36 5.80
N GLY A 20 -28.51 -33.20 5.92
CA GLY A 20 -28.50 -32.38 7.13
C GLY A 20 -27.74 -31.05 7.01
N ALA A 21 -27.41 -30.44 8.15
CA ALA A 21 -26.76 -29.13 8.19
C ALA A 21 -25.29 -29.19 7.70
N PRO A 22 -24.78 -28.14 7.04
CA PRO A 22 -23.38 -28.07 6.61
C PRO A 22 -22.40 -28.19 7.78
N THR A 23 -21.29 -28.89 7.54
CA THR A 23 -20.20 -29.09 8.51
C THR A 23 -19.05 -28.12 8.26
N ALA A 24 -18.07 -28.09 9.19
CA ALA A 24 -16.83 -27.31 9.00
C ALA A 24 -16.03 -27.78 7.77
N ALA A 25 -16.03 -29.08 7.47
CA ALA A 25 -15.38 -29.64 6.28
C ALA A 25 -16.07 -29.16 4.98
N ASP A 26 -17.41 -29.07 4.99
CA ASP A 26 -18.17 -28.52 3.85
C ASP A 26 -17.83 -27.05 3.59
N SER A 27 -17.53 -26.31 4.66
CA SER A 27 -17.12 -24.91 4.57
C SER A 27 -15.72 -24.76 4.01
N LEU A 28 -14.81 -25.69 4.31
CA LEU A 28 -13.46 -25.72 3.76
C LEU A 28 -13.48 -26.04 2.26
N VAL A 29 -14.20 -27.09 1.86
CA VAL A 29 -14.37 -27.46 0.44
C VAL A 29 -15.02 -26.34 -0.36
N LEU A 30 -16.00 -25.65 0.23
CA LEU A 30 -16.59 -24.48 -0.41
C LEU A 30 -15.57 -23.37 -0.59
N ARG A 31 -14.77 -23.03 0.42
CA ARG A 31 -13.74 -21.98 0.34
C ARG A 31 -12.70 -22.28 -0.75
N GLU A 32 -12.19 -23.50 -0.79
CA GLU A 32 -11.18 -23.92 -1.78
C GLU A 32 -11.70 -23.85 -3.23
N ASN A 33 -12.99 -24.10 -3.43
CA ASN A 33 -13.61 -24.13 -4.76
C ASN A 33 -14.50 -22.90 -5.06
N LEU A 34 -14.51 -21.90 -4.16
CA LEU A 34 -15.43 -20.77 -4.27
C LEU A 34 -15.17 -19.98 -5.54
N GLN A 35 -13.90 -19.72 -5.85
CA GLN A 35 -13.50 -18.97 -7.03
C GLN A 35 -13.96 -19.68 -8.32
N ALA A 36 -13.68 -20.97 -8.46
CA ALA A 36 -14.11 -21.75 -9.63
C ALA A 36 -15.64 -21.78 -9.80
N ARG A 37 -16.39 -21.83 -8.70
CA ARG A 37 -17.87 -21.76 -8.72
C ARG A 37 -18.38 -20.38 -9.06
N ILE A 38 -17.70 -19.32 -8.63
CA ILE A 38 -17.98 -17.95 -9.05
C ILE A 38 -17.68 -17.83 -10.54
N ASP A 39 -16.56 -18.34 -11.02
CA ASP A 39 -16.19 -18.31 -12.44
C ASP A 39 -17.22 -19.06 -13.30
N GLU A 40 -17.71 -20.21 -12.86
CA GLU A 40 -18.79 -20.96 -13.52
C GLU A 40 -20.14 -20.23 -13.44
N MET A 41 -20.50 -19.68 -12.28
CA MET A 41 -21.77 -18.94 -12.09
C MET A 41 -21.80 -17.66 -12.92
N MET A 42 -20.66 -16.96 -13.00
CA MET A 42 -20.46 -15.79 -13.83
C MET A 42 -20.34 -16.18 -15.31
N GLY A 43 -19.91 -17.41 -15.62
CA GLY A 43 -19.80 -17.98 -16.97
C GLY A 43 -21.07 -18.62 -17.55
N GLY A 44 -22.01 -19.06 -16.70
CA GLY A 44 -23.05 -20.05 -17.05
C GLY A 44 -24.36 -19.53 -17.66
N ARG A 45 -24.53 -18.22 -17.87
CA ARG A 45 -25.69 -17.65 -18.59
C ARG A 45 -25.29 -16.44 -19.42
N ILE A 46 -24.35 -16.65 -20.33
CA ILE A 46 -23.88 -15.58 -21.19
C ILE A 46 -24.30 -15.92 -22.62
N ASP A 47 -25.26 -15.16 -23.15
CA ASP A 47 -25.39 -14.99 -24.58
C ASP A 47 -24.04 -14.44 -25.11
N PRO A 48 -23.33 -15.17 -25.98
CA PRO A 48 -22.01 -14.75 -26.46
C PRO A 48 -22.03 -13.40 -27.18
N ASP A 49 -23.21 -12.96 -27.63
CA ASP A 49 -23.42 -11.68 -28.33
C ASP A 49 -23.99 -10.58 -27.42
N ALA A 50 -24.32 -10.88 -26.16
CA ALA A 50 -24.78 -9.87 -25.21
C ALA A 50 -23.60 -9.06 -24.66
N GLU A 51 -23.72 -7.74 -24.78
CA GLU A 51 -22.82 -6.78 -24.14
C GLU A 51 -22.87 -7.03 -22.62
N ARG A 52 -21.84 -7.67 -22.08
CA ARG A 52 -21.77 -8.00 -20.65
C ARG A 52 -21.62 -6.67 -19.91
N PRO A 53 -22.61 -6.21 -19.11
CA PRO A 53 -22.33 -5.10 -18.23
C PRO A 53 -21.19 -5.56 -17.32
N GLY A 54 -20.08 -4.84 -17.39
CA GLY A 54 -18.99 -5.04 -16.45
C GLY A 54 -19.44 -4.77 -15.02
N PRO A 55 -18.52 -4.85 -14.06
CA PRO A 55 -18.74 -4.35 -12.70
C PRO A 55 -19.54 -3.06 -12.66
N ASN A 56 -20.69 -3.05 -11.99
CA ASN A 56 -21.55 -1.85 -11.85
C ASN A 56 -21.57 -1.28 -10.43
N GLN A 57 -20.67 -1.78 -9.57
CA GLN A 57 -20.56 -1.50 -8.14
C GLN A 57 -19.12 -1.10 -7.79
N CYS A 58 -18.40 -0.41 -8.69
CA CYS A 58 -17.10 0.16 -8.34
C CYS A 58 -17.32 1.32 -7.37
N HIS A 59 -16.85 1.13 -6.14
CA HIS A 59 -16.95 2.11 -5.07
C HIS A 59 -15.94 3.23 -5.30
N ASP A 60 -14.64 2.90 -5.24
CA ASP A 60 -13.57 3.81 -5.63
C ASP A 60 -12.78 3.28 -6.84
N ILE A 61 -12.29 4.21 -7.65
CA ILE A 61 -11.37 3.94 -8.74
C ILE A 61 -10.18 4.87 -8.59
N THR A 62 -8.99 4.29 -8.48
CA THR A 62 -7.72 5.02 -8.50
C THR A 62 -7.13 4.95 -9.89
N LEU A 63 -6.96 6.11 -10.51
CA LEU A 63 -6.30 6.27 -11.80
C LEU A 63 -4.82 6.53 -11.57
N TYR A 64 -3.96 5.86 -12.35
CA TYR A 64 -2.53 6.11 -12.39
C TYR A 64 -2.04 6.32 -13.84
N PRO A 65 -2.37 7.46 -14.47
CA PRO A 65 -2.14 7.70 -15.90
C PRO A 65 -0.67 7.60 -16.34
N GLU A 66 0.27 8.02 -15.49
CA GLU A 66 1.71 8.01 -15.77
C GLU A 66 2.28 6.60 -15.91
N VAL A 67 1.65 5.61 -15.26
CA VAL A 67 1.98 4.18 -15.42
C VAL A 67 1.06 3.51 -16.45
N GLY A 68 -0.10 4.10 -16.74
CA GLY A 68 -1.10 3.55 -17.64
C GLY A 68 -2.01 2.52 -16.99
N LEU A 69 -2.15 2.55 -15.65
CA LEU A 69 -2.96 1.60 -14.88
C LEU A 69 -4.09 2.30 -14.12
N ALA A 70 -5.17 1.58 -13.85
CA ALA A 70 -6.16 1.96 -12.85
C ALA A 70 -6.59 0.76 -12.01
N GLY A 71 -6.83 1.01 -10.72
CA GLY A 71 -7.31 0.02 -9.76
C GLY A 71 -8.73 0.37 -9.35
N GLY A 72 -9.67 -0.55 -9.56
CA GLY A 72 -11.06 -0.38 -9.14
C GLY A 72 -11.38 -1.28 -7.95
N ALA A 73 -11.88 -0.71 -6.86
CA ALA A 73 -12.38 -1.46 -5.71
C ALA A 73 -13.91 -1.51 -5.83
N CYS A 74 -14.45 -2.68 -6.18
CA CYS A 74 -15.82 -2.81 -6.66
C CYS A 74 -16.72 -3.63 -5.77
N GLU A 75 -16.75 -3.23 -4.49
CA GLU A 75 -17.51 -3.82 -3.38
C GLU A 75 -17.15 -5.28 -3.09
N GLY A 76 -17.28 -6.18 -4.07
CA GLY A 76 -17.00 -7.61 -3.95
C GLY A 76 -15.69 -8.09 -4.57
N TYR A 77 -15.00 -7.26 -5.37
CA TYR A 77 -13.74 -7.63 -6.03
C TYR A 77 -12.90 -6.40 -6.36
N GLY A 78 -11.59 -6.61 -6.49
CA GLY A 78 -10.64 -5.65 -7.06
C GLY A 78 -10.48 -5.91 -8.55
N ILE A 79 -10.40 -4.85 -9.36
CA ILE A 79 -10.08 -4.92 -10.79
C ILE A 79 -8.82 -4.13 -11.11
N LEU A 80 -8.03 -4.64 -12.05
CA LEU A 80 -6.91 -3.94 -12.65
C LEU A 80 -7.25 -3.62 -14.10
N LEU A 81 -7.07 -2.35 -14.47
CA LEU A 81 -7.36 -1.83 -15.80
C LEU A 81 -6.09 -1.26 -16.44
N ASP A 82 -5.90 -1.54 -17.72
CA ASP A 82 -5.03 -0.77 -18.61
C ASP A 82 -5.79 0.46 -19.09
N ILE A 83 -5.23 1.63 -18.81
CA ILE A 83 -5.75 2.94 -19.20
C ILE A 83 -4.78 3.72 -20.09
N THR A 84 -3.82 3.06 -20.74
CA THR A 84 -2.91 3.68 -21.73
C THR A 84 -3.68 4.35 -22.87
N ASN A 85 -4.85 3.78 -23.23
CA ASN A 85 -5.88 4.45 -24.03
C ASN A 85 -7.13 4.73 -23.17
N PRO A 86 -7.26 5.91 -22.54
CA PRO A 86 -8.36 6.19 -21.62
C PRO A 86 -9.73 6.25 -22.30
N ALA A 87 -9.78 6.40 -23.64
CA ALA A 87 -11.04 6.34 -24.38
C ALA A 87 -11.54 4.90 -24.61
N ALA A 88 -10.68 3.90 -24.41
CA ALA A 88 -11.01 2.48 -24.53
C ALA A 88 -10.18 1.66 -23.53
N PRO A 89 -10.42 1.82 -22.21
CA PRO A 89 -9.68 1.06 -21.20
C PRO A 89 -9.99 -0.43 -21.31
N THR A 90 -9.02 -1.27 -20.95
CA THR A 90 -9.20 -2.72 -20.97
C THR A 90 -8.94 -3.30 -19.60
N ARG A 91 -9.69 -4.34 -19.21
CA ARG A 91 -9.44 -5.04 -17.95
C ARG A 91 -8.28 -6.01 -18.13
N LEU A 92 -7.24 -5.84 -17.34
CA LEU A 92 -6.11 -6.76 -17.27
C LEU A 92 -6.43 -7.94 -16.37
N ASP A 93 -6.95 -7.67 -15.17
CA ASP A 93 -7.21 -8.72 -14.18
C ASP A 93 -8.34 -8.35 -13.19
N ALA A 94 -8.81 -9.34 -12.44
CA ALA A 94 -9.75 -9.17 -11.33
C ALA A 94 -9.52 -10.22 -10.23
N VAL A 95 -9.56 -9.79 -8.98
CA VAL A 95 -9.35 -10.64 -7.80
C VAL A 95 -10.52 -10.52 -6.84
N ALA A 96 -10.82 -11.61 -6.14
CA ALA A 96 -11.79 -11.65 -5.06
C ALA A 96 -11.18 -12.34 -3.84
N ASP A 97 -11.66 -11.98 -2.66
CA ASP A 97 -11.14 -12.50 -1.41
C ASP A 97 -12.31 -12.78 -0.45
N SER A 98 -12.35 -13.99 0.09
CA SER A 98 -13.40 -14.40 1.03
C SER A 98 -13.29 -13.77 2.42
N ASN A 99 -12.13 -13.18 2.74
CA ASN A 99 -11.90 -12.42 3.97
C ASN A 99 -12.41 -10.97 3.86
N PHE A 100 -12.57 -10.45 2.65
CA PHE A 100 -13.09 -9.10 2.41
C PHE A 100 -14.60 -9.06 2.50
N ALA A 101 -15.15 -7.98 3.07
CA ALA A 101 -16.59 -7.71 3.01
C ALA A 101 -16.95 -6.54 2.11
N TYR A 102 -16.06 -5.57 1.94
CA TYR A 102 -16.30 -4.37 1.15
C TYR A 102 -14.98 -3.80 0.60
N TRP A 103 -14.67 -4.16 -0.65
CA TRP A 103 -13.55 -3.61 -1.39
C TRP A 103 -13.76 -2.12 -1.59
N HIS A 104 -13.00 -1.32 -0.84
CA HIS A 104 -13.29 0.10 -0.65
C HIS A 104 -12.44 1.00 -1.54
N SER A 105 -11.11 0.86 -1.50
CA SER A 105 -10.18 1.65 -2.32
C SER A 105 -8.95 0.87 -2.77
N ALA A 106 -8.23 1.42 -3.75
CA ALA A 106 -7.00 0.86 -4.30
C ALA A 106 -5.89 1.93 -4.28
N THR A 107 -4.65 1.57 -3.92
CA THR A 107 -3.49 2.48 -3.98
C THR A 107 -2.29 1.73 -4.55
N PHE A 108 -1.66 2.25 -5.60
CA PHE A 108 -0.47 1.65 -6.17
C PHE A 108 0.78 2.08 -5.40
N ASN A 109 1.84 1.29 -5.44
CA ASN A 109 3.16 1.82 -5.14
C ASN A 109 3.65 2.78 -6.25
N ASN A 110 4.76 3.48 -6.02
CA ASN A 110 5.17 4.54 -6.96
C ASN A 110 5.55 4.00 -8.35
N GLU A 111 6.06 2.77 -8.43
CA GLU A 111 6.40 2.14 -9.71
C GLU A 111 5.23 1.41 -10.38
N GLY A 112 4.09 1.28 -9.70
CA GLY A 112 2.92 0.56 -10.20
C GLY A 112 3.14 -0.96 -10.33
N THR A 113 4.07 -1.51 -9.56
CA THR A 113 4.38 -2.94 -9.47
C THR A 113 3.66 -3.64 -8.33
N SER A 114 3.02 -2.89 -7.44
CA SER A 114 2.18 -3.41 -6.36
C SER A 114 0.93 -2.55 -6.19
N VAL A 115 -0.15 -3.15 -5.70
CA VAL A 115 -1.40 -2.47 -5.37
C VAL A 115 -1.93 -2.94 -4.02
N VAL A 116 -2.35 -1.98 -3.20
CA VAL A 116 -3.00 -2.20 -1.91
C VAL A 116 -4.49 -1.98 -2.07
N PHE A 117 -5.31 -3.00 -1.78
CA PHE A 117 -6.76 -2.86 -1.68
C PHE A 117 -7.18 -2.82 -0.21
N THR A 118 -8.12 -1.94 0.12
CA THR A 118 -8.65 -1.75 1.48
C THR A 118 -10.01 -2.43 1.64
N ASP A 119 -10.29 -2.99 2.82
CA ASP A 119 -11.57 -3.58 3.20
C ASP A 119 -12.27 -2.75 4.28
N GLU A 120 -13.38 -2.09 3.94
CA GLU A 120 -14.19 -1.33 4.90
C GLU A 120 -15.13 -2.26 5.69
N TRP A 121 -14.53 -3.25 6.35
CA TRP A 121 -15.27 -4.34 7.00
C TRP A 121 -16.23 -3.83 8.06
N GLY A 122 -17.46 -4.35 8.09
CA GLY A 122 -18.47 -3.87 9.04
C GLY A 122 -19.10 -2.52 8.68
N GLY A 123 -18.87 -2.02 7.46
CA GLY A 123 -19.56 -0.86 6.88
C GLY A 123 -19.28 0.43 7.64
N GLY A 124 -18.05 0.59 8.11
CA GLY A 124 -17.57 1.80 8.76
C GLY A 124 -18.04 2.04 10.20
N MET A 125 -19.13 1.41 10.65
CA MET A 125 -19.72 1.65 11.98
C MET A 125 -19.29 0.64 13.04
N GLN A 126 -18.89 -0.57 12.66
CA GLN A 126 -18.68 -1.65 13.61
C GLN A 126 -17.25 -1.62 14.20
N PRO A 127 -17.07 -2.10 15.44
CA PRO A 127 -15.75 -2.18 16.07
C PRO A 127 -15.03 -3.43 15.57
N LYS A 128 -14.22 -3.27 14.52
CA LYS A 128 -13.67 -4.39 13.74
C LYS A 128 -12.18 -4.62 13.90
N CYS A 129 -11.55 -3.93 14.84
CA CYS A 129 -10.13 -4.08 15.18
C CYS A 129 -9.93 -4.65 16.60
N ARG A 130 -10.81 -5.55 17.05
CA ARG A 130 -10.74 -6.14 18.40
C ARG A 130 -9.77 -7.32 18.40
N ASP A 131 -9.31 -7.71 19.60
CA ASP A 131 -8.46 -8.88 19.83
C ASP A 131 -9.07 -10.22 19.37
N THR A 132 -10.39 -10.26 19.29
CA THR A 132 -11.19 -11.42 18.87
C THR A 132 -11.50 -11.44 17.38
N ASP A 133 -11.25 -10.34 16.65
CA ASP A 133 -11.40 -10.29 15.21
C ASP A 133 -10.17 -10.93 14.54
N PRO A 134 -10.32 -11.86 13.58
CA PRO A 134 -9.20 -12.37 12.79
C PRO A 134 -8.39 -11.24 12.15
N TYR A 135 -7.08 -11.43 12.03
CA TYR A 135 -6.17 -10.41 11.50
C TYR A 135 -6.55 -10.03 10.06
N GLU A 136 -6.95 -11.02 9.25
CA GLU A 136 -7.25 -10.89 7.83
C GLU A 136 -8.59 -10.16 7.56
N TRP A 137 -9.47 -10.03 8.57
CA TRP A 137 -10.78 -9.41 8.39
C TRP A 137 -10.68 -7.89 8.53
N GLY A 138 -11.09 -7.14 7.50
CA GLY A 138 -10.87 -5.69 7.46
C GLY A 138 -9.42 -5.28 7.30
N ALA A 139 -8.55 -6.21 6.91
CA ALA A 139 -7.17 -5.91 6.55
C ALA A 139 -7.10 -5.35 5.13
N ASN A 140 -6.03 -4.63 4.85
CA ASN A 140 -5.60 -4.41 3.49
C ASN A 140 -5.10 -5.73 2.88
N ALA A 141 -5.34 -5.94 1.60
CA ALA A 141 -4.72 -7.01 0.81
C ALA A 141 -3.71 -6.37 -0.15
N ILE A 142 -2.48 -6.87 -0.13
CA ILE A 142 -1.37 -6.36 -0.94
C ILE A 142 -1.10 -7.36 -2.06
N PHE A 143 -1.09 -6.86 -3.29
CA PHE A 143 -0.81 -7.66 -4.48
C PHE A 143 0.41 -7.11 -5.20
N SER A 144 1.27 -8.01 -5.69
CA SER A 144 2.23 -7.69 -6.74
C SER A 144 1.54 -7.73 -8.09
N ILE A 145 1.98 -6.89 -9.03
CA ILE A 145 1.49 -6.86 -10.41
C ILE A 145 2.59 -7.43 -11.30
N ARG A 146 2.35 -8.60 -11.89
CA ARG A 146 3.27 -9.27 -12.81
C ARG A 146 2.55 -9.60 -14.10
N ASP A 147 3.09 -9.14 -15.23
CA ASP A 147 2.52 -9.38 -16.57
C ASP A 147 1.01 -9.04 -16.67
N GLY A 148 0.59 -7.97 -15.98
CA GLY A 148 -0.80 -7.53 -15.94
C GLY A 148 -1.72 -8.34 -15.01
N GLN A 149 -1.18 -9.26 -14.20
CA GLN A 149 -1.91 -10.06 -13.23
C GLN A 149 -1.59 -9.64 -11.80
N MET A 150 -2.58 -9.68 -10.92
CA MET A 150 -2.45 -9.41 -9.49
C MET A 150 -2.17 -10.71 -8.74
N GLU A 151 -0.98 -10.82 -8.17
CA GLU A 151 -0.57 -11.93 -7.33
C GLU A 151 -0.67 -11.52 -5.86
N PHE A 152 -1.47 -12.25 -5.07
CA PHE A 152 -1.62 -11.97 -3.64
C PHE A 152 -0.31 -12.24 -2.88
N GLU A 153 0.14 -11.25 -2.10
CA GLU A 153 1.38 -11.34 -1.33
C GLU A 153 1.08 -11.47 0.18
N SER A 154 0.32 -10.55 0.75
CA SER A 154 0.05 -10.54 2.18
C SER A 154 -1.17 -9.69 2.57
N TYR A 155 -1.54 -9.80 3.86
CA TYR A 155 -2.47 -8.87 4.50
C TYR A 155 -1.72 -7.89 5.38
N PHE A 156 -2.23 -6.66 5.48
CA PHE A 156 -1.80 -5.69 6.48
C PHE A 156 -3.00 -5.08 7.21
N LYS A 157 -2.97 -5.16 8.54
CA LYS A 157 -3.90 -4.48 9.44
C LYS A 157 -3.11 -3.83 10.56
N MET A 158 -3.56 -2.65 11.01
CA MET A 158 -2.97 -1.98 12.17
C MET A 158 -2.85 -2.97 13.35
N PRO A 159 -1.71 -3.00 14.06
CA PRO A 159 -1.46 -3.96 15.14
C PRO A 159 -2.17 -3.57 16.45
N ALA A 160 -2.53 -2.29 16.61
CA ALA A 160 -3.16 -1.81 17.83
C ALA A 160 -4.61 -2.32 17.93
N THR A 161 -4.87 -3.11 18.98
CA THR A 161 -6.22 -3.59 19.30
C THR A 161 -7.09 -2.43 19.81
N GLN A 162 -8.32 -2.37 19.32
CA GLN A 162 -9.32 -1.36 19.66
C GLN A 162 -10.45 -1.96 20.52
N THR A 163 -11.15 -1.11 21.25
CA THR A 163 -12.27 -1.49 22.11
C THR A 163 -13.57 -1.68 21.34
N THR A 164 -14.63 -2.14 22.02
CA THR A 164 -15.95 -2.31 21.41
C THR A 164 -16.71 -0.99 21.19
N THR A 165 -16.19 0.14 21.67
CA THR A 165 -16.78 1.48 21.48
C THR A 165 -16.11 2.26 20.36
N GLU A 166 -15.16 1.64 19.64
CA GLU A 166 -14.39 2.25 18.57
C GLU A 166 -14.73 1.62 17.23
N ASN A 167 -15.38 2.37 16.33
CA ASN A 167 -15.50 1.94 14.94
C ASN A 167 -14.12 2.00 14.27
N CYS A 168 -13.67 0.90 13.68
CA CYS A 168 -12.30 0.79 13.18
C CYS A 168 -12.26 -0.09 11.94
N VAL A 169 -11.88 0.49 10.82
CA VAL A 169 -11.85 -0.15 9.49
C VAL A 169 -10.76 0.50 8.65
N ALA A 170 -10.20 -0.20 7.67
CA ALA A 170 -9.30 0.41 6.70
C ALA A 170 -10.06 1.49 5.89
N HIS A 171 -9.45 2.67 5.73
CA HIS A 171 -10.04 3.74 4.94
C HIS A 171 -8.96 4.56 4.22
N ASN A 172 -9.36 5.63 3.53
CA ASN A 172 -8.52 6.34 2.56
C ASN A 172 -7.15 6.81 3.08
N GLY A 173 -6.15 6.62 2.23
CA GLY A 173 -4.74 6.90 2.48
C GLY A 173 -4.01 7.39 1.23
N SER A 174 -2.71 7.63 1.36
CA SER A 174 -1.83 7.80 0.20
C SER A 174 -0.39 7.42 0.52
N LEU A 175 0.41 7.23 -0.53
CA LEU A 175 1.85 7.12 -0.41
C LEU A 175 2.49 8.36 0.23
N ILE A 176 3.62 8.13 0.92
CA ILE A 176 4.61 9.12 1.32
C ILE A 176 5.83 8.91 0.41
N PRO A 177 6.33 9.94 -0.29
CA PRO A 177 7.32 9.77 -1.34
C PRO A 177 8.74 9.62 -0.77
N VAL A 178 9.01 8.62 0.06
CA VAL A 178 10.40 8.28 0.44
C VAL A 178 11.05 7.53 -0.72
N PRO A 179 12.16 8.01 -1.30
CA PRO A 179 12.76 7.36 -2.47
C PRO A 179 13.19 5.93 -2.16
N GLY A 180 12.81 5.01 -3.06
CA GLY A 180 13.12 3.58 -2.96
C GLY A 180 12.39 2.83 -1.86
N ARG A 181 11.36 3.43 -1.25
CA ARG A 181 10.45 2.75 -0.32
C ARG A 181 9.00 3.00 -0.69
N ASP A 182 8.18 2.00 -0.46
CA ASP A 182 6.75 2.07 -0.63
C ASP A 182 6.11 2.22 0.76
N ILE A 183 5.91 3.48 1.18
CA ILE A 183 5.33 3.81 2.49
C ILE A 183 3.96 4.43 2.24
N MET A 184 2.93 3.91 2.90
CA MET A 184 1.58 4.46 2.85
C MET A 184 1.18 4.99 4.22
N VAL A 185 0.57 6.17 4.25
CA VAL A 185 -0.22 6.64 5.39
C VAL A 185 -1.68 6.30 5.16
N GLN A 186 -2.34 5.75 6.18
CA GLN A 186 -3.71 5.26 6.09
C GLN A 186 -4.54 5.60 7.33
N GLY A 187 -5.84 5.88 7.12
CA GLY A 187 -6.81 6.10 8.18
C GLY A 187 -7.50 4.80 8.58
N TRP A 188 -7.73 4.64 9.88
CA TRP A 188 -8.40 3.49 10.48
C TRP A 188 -9.63 3.87 11.32
N TYR A 189 -10.33 4.94 10.92
CA TYR A 189 -11.40 5.56 11.72
C TYR A 189 -10.93 5.80 13.16
N GLN A 190 -11.63 5.30 14.19
CA GLN A 190 -11.25 5.57 15.58
C GLN A 190 -9.94 4.87 15.96
N GLY A 191 -9.48 3.87 15.19
CA GLY A 191 -8.12 3.33 15.30
C GLY A 191 -7.01 4.30 14.86
N GLY A 192 -7.37 5.52 14.45
CA GLY A 192 -6.43 6.60 14.19
C GLY A 192 -5.84 6.56 12.78
N ILE A 193 -4.56 6.90 12.69
CA ILE A 193 -3.77 6.77 11.45
C ILE A 193 -2.52 5.94 11.71
N ASN A 194 -2.04 5.25 10.68
CA ASN A 194 -0.71 4.68 10.71
C ASN A 194 0.05 4.91 9.41
N LEU A 195 1.37 4.78 9.51
CA LEU A 195 2.29 4.67 8.39
C LEU A 195 2.79 3.23 8.38
N PHE A 196 2.71 2.58 7.23
CA PHE A 196 3.27 1.26 7.04
C PHE A 196 4.13 1.21 5.78
N ASP A 197 5.24 0.50 5.90
CA ASP A 197 6.16 0.21 4.80
C ASP A 197 5.79 -1.14 4.20
N PHE A 198 5.48 -1.14 2.90
CA PHE A 198 5.18 -2.33 2.11
C PHE A 198 6.14 -2.48 0.92
N THR A 199 7.35 -1.92 1.02
CA THR A 199 8.43 -2.09 0.02
C THR A 199 8.70 -3.56 -0.24
N ASP A 200 8.59 -4.40 0.80
CA ASP A 200 8.42 -5.85 0.64
C ASP A 200 6.93 -6.17 0.83
N PRO A 201 6.17 -6.41 -0.27
CA PRO A 201 4.74 -6.61 -0.19
C PRO A 201 4.36 -7.92 0.54
N ALA A 202 5.31 -8.85 0.72
CA ALA A 202 5.09 -10.06 1.50
C ALA A 202 5.23 -9.84 3.01
N ASN A 203 5.92 -8.76 3.43
CA ASN A 203 6.21 -8.47 4.83
C ASN A 203 6.00 -6.98 5.17
N PRO A 204 4.77 -6.45 5.07
CA PRO A 204 4.48 -5.07 5.42
C PRO A 204 4.62 -4.83 6.94
N VAL A 205 5.17 -3.68 7.33
CA VAL A 205 5.44 -3.35 8.74
C VAL A 205 4.96 -1.93 9.07
N GLU A 206 4.27 -1.78 10.20
CA GLU A 206 3.93 -0.46 10.75
C GLU A 206 5.20 0.25 11.26
N ILE A 207 5.39 1.51 10.86
CA ILE A 207 6.58 2.31 11.19
C ILE A 207 6.27 3.55 12.02
N ALA A 208 5.01 3.98 12.07
CA ALA A 208 4.52 5.04 12.95
C ALA A 208 2.99 4.97 13.05
N PHE A 209 2.42 5.48 14.13
CA PHE A 209 0.97 5.61 14.30
C PHE A 209 0.61 6.82 15.15
N HIS A 210 -0.64 7.25 15.03
CA HIS A 210 -1.26 8.18 15.96
C HIS A 210 -2.72 7.76 16.18
N ASP A 211 -3.06 7.51 17.44
CA ASP A 211 -4.39 7.12 17.87
C ASP A 211 -4.79 7.96 19.11
N ARG A 212 -6.03 8.43 19.12
CA ARG A 212 -6.62 9.23 20.20
C ARG A 212 -7.49 8.40 21.14
N GLY A 213 -7.76 7.15 20.80
CA GLY A 213 -8.76 6.32 21.44
C GLY A 213 -10.19 6.79 21.16
N PRO A 214 -11.16 6.24 21.91
CA PRO A 214 -12.57 6.39 21.59
C PRO A 214 -13.04 7.82 21.72
N LEU A 215 -14.02 8.21 20.92
CA LEU A 215 -14.77 9.44 21.10
C LEU A 215 -15.62 9.38 22.38
N SER A 216 -16.15 8.21 22.72
CA SER A 216 -16.90 7.93 23.95
C SER A 216 -16.48 6.59 24.55
N GLU A 217 -16.19 6.59 25.86
CA GLU A 217 -15.85 5.36 26.60
C GLU A 217 -17.03 4.39 26.72
N THR A 218 -18.27 4.86 26.54
CA THR A 218 -19.49 4.08 26.78
C THR A 218 -20.28 3.78 25.51
N ASP A 219 -20.18 4.63 24.49
CA ASP A 219 -21.04 4.58 23.32
C ASP A 219 -20.25 4.43 22.03
N LEU A 220 -20.61 3.42 21.24
CA LEU A 220 -20.12 3.29 19.88
C LEU A 220 -20.77 4.35 18.98
N THR A 221 -19.97 5.31 18.52
CA THR A 221 -20.38 6.40 17.64
C THR A 221 -19.42 6.52 16.46
N LEU A 222 -19.92 6.98 15.31
CA LEU A 222 -19.08 7.20 14.13
C LEU A 222 -18.10 8.35 14.40
N ALA A 223 -16.80 8.04 14.39
CA ALA A 223 -15.74 9.03 14.52
C ALA A 223 -14.45 8.53 13.88
N GLY A 224 -13.37 9.30 14.05
CA GLY A 224 -12.03 8.92 13.65
C GLY A 224 -11.63 9.36 12.25
N SER A 225 -10.43 8.95 11.84
CA SER A 225 -9.75 9.43 10.63
C SER A 225 -10.42 8.90 9.36
N TRP A 226 -11.26 9.73 8.73
CA TRP A 226 -11.94 9.41 7.47
C TRP A 226 -10.96 9.37 6.30
N SER A 227 -10.06 10.33 6.16
CA SER A 227 -9.09 10.30 5.07
C SER A 227 -7.83 11.03 5.45
N VAL A 228 -6.69 10.43 5.13
CA VAL A 228 -5.38 10.98 5.46
C VAL A 228 -4.46 10.95 4.25
N TYR A 229 -3.80 12.07 3.97
CA TYR A 229 -2.99 12.22 2.77
C TYR A 229 -1.69 12.95 3.06
N TRP A 230 -0.60 12.50 2.45
CA TRP A 230 0.65 13.26 2.45
C TRP A 230 0.60 14.41 1.44
N TYR A 231 0.97 15.63 1.83
CA TYR A 231 1.02 16.79 0.95
C TYR A 231 2.14 17.74 1.37
N ASN A 232 3.19 17.82 0.53
CA ASN A 232 4.30 18.77 0.66
C ASN A 232 4.93 18.79 2.06
N GLY A 233 5.22 17.60 2.59
CA GLY A 233 5.87 17.39 3.89
C GLY A 233 4.93 17.24 5.09
N TYR A 234 3.63 17.44 4.87
CA TYR A 234 2.61 17.28 5.90
C TYR A 234 1.75 16.06 5.67
N ILE A 235 1.28 15.44 6.75
CA ILE A 235 0.18 14.49 6.72
C ILE A 235 -1.08 15.24 7.11
N VAL A 236 -2.03 15.35 6.18
CA VAL A 236 -3.29 16.07 6.34
C VAL A 236 -4.39 15.06 6.61
N ASN A 237 -4.95 15.05 7.82
CA ASN A 237 -5.96 14.10 8.27
C ASN A 237 -7.31 14.79 8.47
N SER A 238 -8.33 14.30 7.78
CA SER A 238 -9.72 14.69 8.01
C SER A 238 -10.40 13.66 8.91
N GLU A 239 -10.67 14.04 10.14
CA GLU A 239 -11.34 13.26 11.18
C GLU A 239 -12.84 13.65 11.22
N ILE A 240 -13.73 12.66 11.32
CA ILE A 240 -15.20 12.81 11.17
C ILE A 240 -15.82 13.77 12.21
N ALA A 241 -15.43 13.69 13.47
CA ALA A 241 -16.04 14.38 14.61
C ALA A 241 -15.22 15.56 15.16
N ARG A 242 -13.89 15.45 15.12
CA ARG A 242 -12.88 16.35 15.69
C ARG A 242 -12.30 17.31 14.64
N GLY A 243 -12.45 17.02 13.36
CA GLY A 243 -12.06 17.92 12.26
C GLY A 243 -10.67 17.64 11.70
N LEU A 244 -9.84 18.68 11.56
CA LEU A 244 -8.58 18.60 10.81
C LEU A 244 -7.37 18.47 11.72
N ASP A 245 -6.51 17.48 11.43
CA ASP A 245 -5.16 17.39 11.99
C ASP A 245 -4.09 17.53 10.90
N ILE A 246 -2.98 18.17 11.28
CA ILE A 246 -1.79 18.30 10.44
C ILE A 246 -0.63 17.72 11.22
N PHE A 247 -0.01 16.67 10.70
CA PHE A 247 1.15 16.03 11.30
C PHE A 247 2.40 16.24 10.44
N GLU A 248 3.56 16.26 11.10
CA GLU A 248 4.87 16.15 10.47
C GLU A 248 5.51 14.84 10.92
N ILE A 249 6.23 14.19 10.02
CA ILE A 249 7.00 12.99 10.35
C ILE A 249 8.30 13.44 11.00
N VAL A 250 8.64 12.81 12.13
CA VAL A 250 9.93 13.02 12.81
C VAL A 250 10.81 11.79 12.68
N PRO A 251 12.15 11.94 12.69
CA PRO A 251 13.05 10.80 12.60
C PRO A 251 12.82 9.76 13.71
N SER A 252 12.96 8.48 13.34
CA SER A 252 12.87 7.33 14.24
C SER A 252 13.84 6.23 13.79
N GLU A 253 13.78 5.05 14.42
CA GLU A 253 14.54 3.88 13.95
C GLU A 253 14.09 3.38 12.56
N TYR A 254 12.86 3.69 12.16
CA TYR A 254 12.26 3.23 10.90
C TYR A 254 12.40 4.24 9.75
N ILE A 255 12.59 5.53 10.06
CA ILE A 255 12.71 6.59 9.06
C ILE A 255 13.71 7.65 9.52
N THR A 256 14.71 7.91 8.67
CA THR A 256 15.78 8.88 8.96
C THR A 256 15.41 10.30 8.54
N GLN A 257 16.16 11.28 9.04
CA GLN A 257 16.01 12.68 8.59
C GLN A 257 16.28 12.81 7.07
N ASN A 258 17.25 12.09 6.52
CA ASN A 258 17.54 12.15 5.08
C ASN A 258 16.38 11.59 4.24
N GLU A 259 15.70 10.54 4.71
CA GLU A 259 14.49 10.01 4.05
C GLU A 259 13.33 11.01 4.08
N ILE A 260 13.13 11.71 5.21
CA ILE A 260 12.13 12.78 5.34
C ILE A 260 12.48 13.96 4.42
N ASP A 261 13.73 14.41 4.45
CA ASP A 261 14.21 15.53 3.62
C ASP A 261 14.08 15.20 2.13
N ALA A 262 14.41 13.97 1.73
CA ALA A 262 14.24 13.50 0.37
C ALA A 262 12.76 13.45 -0.04
N ALA A 263 11.86 12.97 0.82
CA ALA A 263 10.42 13.01 0.56
C ALA A 263 9.89 14.44 0.40
N ASN A 264 10.40 15.37 1.21
CA ASN A 264 10.02 16.79 1.16
C ASN A 264 10.51 17.52 -0.09
N THR A 265 11.41 16.92 -0.89
CA THR A 265 11.77 17.46 -2.21
C THR A 265 10.64 17.32 -3.24
N VAL A 266 9.68 16.42 -3.00
CA VAL A 266 8.50 16.26 -3.85
C VAL A 266 7.49 17.34 -3.51
N VAL A 267 7.31 18.30 -4.40
CA VAL A 267 6.36 19.40 -4.21
C VAL A 267 5.31 19.36 -5.30
N MET A 268 4.04 19.30 -4.88
CA MET A 268 2.88 19.31 -5.77
C MET A 268 2.13 20.63 -5.62
N ALA A 269 1.76 21.23 -6.75
CA ALA A 269 0.87 22.40 -6.76
C ALA A 269 -0.61 22.00 -6.55
N TYR A 270 -0.94 20.75 -6.90
CA TYR A 270 -2.27 20.18 -6.82
C TYR A 270 -2.13 18.68 -6.54
N LYS A 271 -2.99 18.14 -5.67
CA LYS A 271 -3.09 16.70 -5.40
C LYS A 271 -4.56 16.27 -5.48
N ASN A 272 -4.82 15.29 -6.34
CA ASN A 272 -6.01 14.46 -6.29
C ASN A 272 -5.56 13.09 -5.77
N ALA A 273 -6.15 12.59 -4.68
CA ALA A 273 -5.72 11.30 -4.12
C ALA A 273 -6.09 10.11 -5.02
N GLN A 274 -7.24 10.18 -5.70
CA GLN A 274 -7.73 9.15 -6.62
C GLN A 274 -7.12 9.28 -8.03
N GLY A 275 -6.52 10.42 -8.35
CA GLY A 275 -5.63 10.57 -9.51
C GLY A 275 -4.19 10.49 -9.05
N GLN A 276 -3.72 9.28 -8.75
CA GLN A 276 -2.44 9.05 -8.09
C GLN A 276 -1.29 9.64 -8.93
N PRO A 277 -0.52 10.62 -8.39
CA PRO A 277 0.60 11.19 -9.12
C PRO A 277 1.80 10.26 -9.09
N LYS A 278 2.60 10.25 -10.16
CA LYS A 278 3.94 9.63 -10.10
C LYS A 278 4.92 10.57 -9.40
N TYR A 279 5.50 10.13 -8.31
CA TYR A 279 6.53 10.89 -7.62
C TYR A 279 7.86 10.79 -8.35
N GLN A 280 8.53 11.95 -8.43
CA GLN A 280 9.88 12.09 -8.96
C GLN A 280 10.66 12.96 -7.98
N TRP A 281 11.90 12.56 -7.73
CA TRP A 281 12.79 13.23 -6.79
C TRP A 281 13.87 13.97 -7.56
N PRO A 282 14.02 15.30 -7.39
CA PRO A 282 15.16 16.01 -7.93
C PRO A 282 16.47 15.49 -7.31
N ALA A 283 17.57 15.67 -8.04
CA ALA A 283 18.91 15.39 -7.54
C ALA A 283 19.15 16.16 -6.23
N SER A 284 19.49 15.45 -5.16
CA SER A 284 19.75 16.04 -3.85
C SER A 284 20.66 15.15 -3.02
N PHE A 285 21.48 15.75 -2.16
CA PHE A 285 22.28 14.97 -1.21
C PHE A 285 21.40 14.21 -0.22
N ALA A 286 20.22 14.74 0.12
CA ALA A 286 19.22 14.03 0.92
C ALA A 286 18.80 12.71 0.26
N LYS A 287 18.51 12.69 -1.06
CA LYS A 287 18.19 11.46 -1.81
C LYS A 287 19.34 10.45 -1.76
N ALA A 288 20.58 10.88 -1.99
CA ALA A 288 21.74 9.99 -1.92
C ALA A 288 21.94 9.43 -0.49
N ARG A 289 21.87 10.28 0.54
CA ARG A 289 21.97 9.85 1.94
C ARG A 289 20.81 8.95 2.36
N ALA A 290 19.60 9.16 1.86
CA ALA A 290 18.45 8.30 2.14
C ALA A 290 18.70 6.86 1.70
N TYR A 291 19.30 6.65 0.51
CA TYR A 291 19.68 5.31 0.07
C TYR A 291 20.81 4.71 0.91
N LEU A 292 21.80 5.50 1.31
CA LEU A 292 22.87 5.04 2.21
C LEU A 292 22.31 4.64 3.59
N ASP A 293 21.40 5.42 4.15
CA ASP A 293 20.75 5.15 5.43
C ASP A 293 19.88 3.89 5.36
N GLN A 294 19.20 3.66 4.22
CA GLN A 294 18.47 2.41 3.96
C GLN A 294 19.40 1.19 3.92
N LEU A 295 20.54 1.28 3.22
CA LEU A 295 21.56 0.22 3.17
C LEU A 295 22.18 -0.08 4.54
N GLU A 296 22.42 0.95 5.35
CA GLU A 296 22.87 0.78 6.74
C GLU A 296 21.81 0.06 7.58
N ARG A 297 20.55 0.49 7.50
CA ARG A 297 19.43 -0.10 8.26
C ARG A 297 19.21 -1.57 7.91
N SER A 298 19.31 -1.93 6.63
CA SER A 298 19.21 -3.32 6.17
C SER A 298 20.52 -4.11 6.32
N ARG A 299 21.58 -3.52 6.88
CA ARG A 299 22.90 -4.15 7.09
C ARG A 299 23.54 -4.67 5.80
N GLU A 300 23.29 -3.99 4.68
CA GLU A 300 23.80 -4.33 3.36
C GLU A 300 25.24 -3.86 3.14
N LEU A 301 25.71 -2.92 3.95
CA LEU A 301 27.08 -2.41 3.97
C LEU A 301 27.67 -2.46 5.38
N ASP A 302 28.98 -2.67 5.48
CA ASP A 302 29.69 -2.57 6.75
C ASP A 302 29.82 -1.11 7.23
N MET A 303 29.96 -0.92 8.55
CA MET A 303 30.03 0.42 9.16
C MET A 303 31.17 1.29 8.63
N ARG A 304 32.29 0.70 8.19
CA ARG A 304 33.43 1.45 7.65
C ARG A 304 33.07 2.00 6.27
N SER A 305 32.44 1.19 5.43
CA SER A 305 31.95 1.59 4.11
C SER A 305 30.88 2.70 4.25
N VAL A 306 29.92 2.53 5.16
CA VAL A 306 28.90 3.56 5.44
C VAL A 306 29.53 4.87 5.91
N SER A 307 30.45 4.82 6.88
CA SER A 307 31.11 6.03 7.41
C SER A 307 31.94 6.75 6.34
N MET A 308 32.63 5.99 5.48
CA MET A 308 33.40 6.53 4.37
C MET A 308 32.52 7.26 3.35
N LEU A 309 31.44 6.60 2.90
CA LEU A 309 30.51 7.19 1.92
C LEU A 309 29.80 8.42 2.49
N ARG A 310 29.38 8.37 3.76
CA ARG A 310 28.75 9.50 4.45
C ARG A 310 29.68 10.71 4.52
N GLY A 311 30.93 10.51 4.96
CA GLY A 311 31.93 11.58 5.01
C GLY A 311 32.26 12.16 3.63
N ALA A 312 32.31 11.32 2.59
CA ALA A 312 32.54 11.79 1.22
C ALA A 312 31.35 12.60 0.66
N LEU A 313 30.10 12.20 0.96
CA LEU A 313 28.90 12.98 0.61
C LEU A 313 28.90 14.34 1.31
N ASP A 314 29.27 14.39 2.60
CA ASP A 314 29.38 15.64 3.36
C ASP A 314 30.44 16.57 2.78
N GLU A 315 31.59 16.05 2.36
CA GLU A 315 32.63 16.84 1.69
C GLU A 315 32.15 17.35 0.32
N ALA A 316 31.54 16.47 -0.49
CA ALA A 316 31.03 16.83 -1.81
C ALA A 316 29.97 17.94 -1.74
N GLU A 317 29.09 17.92 -0.74
CA GLU A 317 28.05 18.94 -0.55
C GLU A 317 28.65 20.33 -0.29
N GLN A 318 29.75 20.41 0.46
CA GLN A 318 30.45 21.66 0.77
C GLN A 318 31.27 22.22 -0.40
N LEU A 319 31.60 21.40 -1.40
CA LEU A 319 32.39 21.80 -2.57
C LEU A 319 31.50 22.18 -3.75
N SER A 320 32.10 22.67 -4.84
CA SER A 320 31.39 22.97 -6.08
C SER A 320 32.27 22.75 -7.33
N GLY A 321 31.63 22.74 -8.50
CA GLY A 321 32.30 22.60 -9.79
C GLY A 321 33.16 21.33 -9.88
N LYS A 322 34.35 21.46 -10.50
CA LYS A 322 35.26 20.32 -10.74
C LYS A 322 35.68 19.57 -9.47
N LYS A 323 35.72 20.24 -8.32
CA LYS A 323 36.10 19.61 -7.04
C LYS A 323 35.00 18.66 -6.56
N ARG A 324 33.75 19.14 -6.51
CA ARG A 324 32.58 18.30 -6.20
C ARG A 324 32.47 17.13 -7.17
N ALA A 325 32.53 17.40 -8.47
CA ALA A 325 32.46 16.35 -9.50
C ALA A 325 33.60 15.32 -9.42
N SER A 326 34.75 15.67 -8.84
CA SER A 326 35.81 14.68 -8.58
C SER A 326 35.46 13.76 -7.41
N ILE A 327 34.87 14.29 -6.34
CA ILE A 327 34.47 13.48 -5.19
C ILE A 327 33.30 12.57 -5.54
N LEU A 328 32.28 13.09 -6.21
CA LEU A 328 31.11 12.31 -6.63
C LEU A 328 31.52 11.12 -7.53
N ARG A 329 32.44 11.32 -8.49
CA ARG A 329 32.97 10.22 -9.31
C ARG A 329 33.72 9.17 -8.49
N ASN A 330 34.44 9.57 -7.44
CA ASN A 330 35.10 8.64 -6.54
C ASN A 330 34.07 7.86 -5.72
N ILE A 331 33.06 8.53 -5.16
CA ILE A 331 31.94 7.90 -4.45
C ILE A 331 31.28 6.85 -5.35
N ARG A 332 30.96 7.21 -6.59
CA ARG A 332 30.36 6.28 -7.55
C ARG A 332 31.26 5.06 -7.80
N GLY A 333 32.56 5.27 -8.03
CA GLY A 333 33.53 4.18 -8.17
C GLY A 333 33.60 3.27 -6.94
N ASP A 334 33.52 3.84 -5.74
CA ASP A 334 33.49 3.08 -4.49
C ASP A 334 32.19 2.28 -4.34
N VAL A 335 31.04 2.88 -4.66
CA VAL A 335 29.72 2.21 -4.64
C VAL A 335 29.67 1.07 -5.65
N ASP A 336 30.14 1.29 -6.88
CA ASP A 336 30.16 0.27 -7.93
C ASP A 336 31.08 -0.91 -7.54
N ALA A 337 32.20 -0.63 -6.86
CA ALA A 337 33.09 -1.67 -6.32
C ALA A 337 32.49 -2.44 -5.12
N MET A 338 31.36 -2.00 -4.57
CA MET A 338 30.63 -2.69 -3.51
C MET A 338 29.46 -3.56 -4.03
N MET A 339 29.14 -3.52 -5.33
CA MET A 339 28.01 -4.25 -5.92
C MET A 339 28.03 -5.76 -5.63
N ASP A 340 29.20 -6.38 -5.63
CA ASP A 340 29.35 -7.82 -5.36
C ASP A 340 29.34 -8.17 -3.86
N LYS A 341 29.21 -7.18 -2.97
CA LYS A 341 29.28 -7.33 -1.51
C LYS A 341 27.94 -7.22 -0.79
N THR A 342 26.86 -6.95 -1.53
CA THR A 342 25.50 -6.76 -1.01
C THR A 342 24.55 -7.80 -1.59
N SER A 343 23.52 -8.17 -0.84
CA SER A 343 22.36 -8.89 -1.40
C SER A 343 21.40 -7.96 -2.14
N ASN A 344 21.47 -6.65 -1.89
CA ASN A 344 20.60 -5.63 -2.46
C ASN A 344 21.32 -4.73 -3.49
N GLN A 345 21.74 -5.35 -4.59
CA GLN A 345 22.41 -4.64 -5.69
C GLN A 345 21.54 -3.52 -6.29
N ALA A 346 20.22 -3.69 -6.31
CA ALA A 346 19.29 -2.68 -6.78
C ALA A 346 19.37 -1.39 -5.95
N LYS A 347 19.48 -1.50 -4.62
CA LYS A 347 19.61 -0.33 -3.74
C LYS A 347 20.96 0.37 -3.89
N LEU A 348 22.05 -0.37 -4.08
CA LEU A 348 23.35 0.24 -4.41
C LEU A 348 23.32 0.94 -5.77
N ALA A 349 22.64 0.37 -6.77
CA ALA A 349 22.46 1.03 -8.06
C ALA A 349 21.67 2.34 -7.93
N MET A 350 20.64 2.38 -7.07
CA MET A 350 19.91 3.61 -6.76
C MET A 350 20.81 4.67 -6.11
N LEU A 351 21.70 4.28 -5.18
CA LEU A 351 22.69 5.19 -4.60
C LEU A 351 23.68 5.70 -5.66
N SER A 352 24.23 4.81 -6.48
CA SER A 352 25.16 5.14 -7.58
C SER A 352 24.53 6.15 -8.55
N SER A 353 23.29 5.90 -8.96
CA SER A 353 22.51 6.81 -9.81
C SER A 353 22.24 8.16 -9.14
N ALA A 354 21.87 8.19 -7.86
CA ALA A 354 21.64 9.45 -7.14
C ALA A 354 22.92 10.29 -7.02
N VAL A 355 24.08 9.65 -6.88
CA VAL A 355 25.38 10.32 -6.87
C VAL A 355 25.75 10.86 -8.25
N GLU A 356 25.45 10.11 -9.31
CA GLU A 356 25.64 10.58 -10.70
C GLU A 356 24.77 11.79 -11.03
N GLU A 357 23.49 11.78 -10.63
CA GLU A 357 22.58 12.92 -10.81
C GLU A 357 23.09 14.21 -10.14
N LEU A 358 23.89 14.11 -9.06
CA LEU A 358 24.49 15.26 -8.38
C LEU A 358 25.66 15.89 -9.15
N GLU A 359 26.22 15.19 -10.15
CA GLU A 359 27.32 15.70 -10.97
C GLU A 359 26.86 16.76 -11.99
N GLY A 360 25.60 16.69 -12.42
CA GLY A 360 25.00 17.58 -13.43
C GLY A 360 24.91 16.93 -14.79
#